data_AF-A0A7K6VX76-F1
#
_entry.id   AF-A0A7K6VX76-F1
#
_cell.length_a   1.000
_cell.length_b   1.000
_cell.length_c   1.000
_cell.angle_alpha   90.00
_cell.angle_beta   90.00
_cell.angle_gamma   90.00
#
_symmetry.space_group_name_H-M   'P 1'
#
loop_
_entity.id
_entity.type
_entity.pdbx_description
1 polymer ?
#
loop_
_entity_poly.entity_id
_entity_poly.type
_entity_poly.pdbx_seq_one_letter_code
_entity_poly.pdbx_strand_id
1 'polypeptide(L)' 'CREVLGFARARGCGAVVLSTSMVQVAAQRLYEGQGFRRVGTSYPSLLGTALNFQIFHYRRDLAGGA' A
#
# COMPACT_ATOMS: atom_id res chain seq x y z
N CYS A 1 2.00 11.15 -0.41
CA CYS A 1 1.04 10.30 -1.14
C CYS A 1 -0.05 11.08 -1.88
N ARG A 2 -0.55 12.22 -1.36
CA ARG A 2 -1.62 13.01 -2.00
C ARG A 2 -1.32 13.40 -3.46
N GLU A 3 -0.11 13.86 -3.77
CA GLU A 3 0.30 14.19 -5.15
C GLU A 3 0.27 12.98 -6.10
N VAL A 4 0.82 11.83 -5.66
CA VAL A 4 0.82 10.58 -6.45
C VAL A 4 -0.60 10.10 -6.72
N LEU A 5 -1.51 10.26 -5.74
CA LEU A 5 -2.92 9.93 -5.89
C LEU A 5 -3.63 10.87 -6.88
N GLY A 6 -3.32 12.17 -6.83
CA GLY A 6 -3.82 13.16 -7.79
C GLY A 6 -3.35 12.84 -9.21
N PHE A 7 -2.09 12.47 -9.37
CA PHE A 7 -1.51 12.07 -10.65
C PHE A 7 -2.10 10.75 -11.19
N ALA A 8 -2.24 9.74 -10.33
CA ALA A 8 -2.85 8.46 -10.71
C ALA A 8 -4.32 8.66 -11.13
N ARG A 9 -5.06 9.52 -10.42
CA ARG A 9 -6.42 9.89 -10.78
C ARG A 9 -6.48 10.65 -12.12
N ALA A 10 -5.57 11.60 -12.33
CA ALA A 10 -5.47 12.34 -13.59
C ALA A 10 -5.10 11.44 -14.79
N ARG A 11 -4.39 10.33 -14.54
CA ARG A 11 -4.08 9.29 -15.54
C ARG A 11 -5.19 8.27 -15.74
N GLY A 12 -6.31 8.37 -15.02
CA GLY A 12 -7.41 7.41 -15.10
C GLY A 12 -7.10 6.04 -14.46
N CYS A 13 -6.13 5.97 -13.55
CA CYS A 13 -5.82 4.73 -12.83
C CYS A 13 -6.98 4.39 -11.86
N GLY A 14 -7.54 3.18 -11.98
CA GLY A 14 -8.66 2.73 -11.13
C GLY A 14 -8.28 2.40 -9.68
N ALA A 15 -7.01 2.09 -9.43
CA ALA A 15 -6.51 1.81 -8.08
C ALA A 15 -5.01 2.11 -7.97
N VAL A 16 -4.57 2.42 -6.75
CA VAL A 16 -3.15 2.54 -6.40
C VAL A 16 -2.82 1.44 -5.40
N VAL A 17 -1.77 0.67 -5.70
CA VAL A 17 -1.23 -0.37 -4.83
C VAL A 17 0.12 0.09 -4.29
N LEU A 18 0.28 -0.03 -2.97
CA LEU A 18 1.51 0.28 -2.24
C LEU A 18 1.99 -0.98 -1.52
N SER A 19 3.29 -1.21 -1.52
CA SER A 19 3.93 -2.29 -0.79
C SER A 19 4.86 -1.68 0.26
N THR A 20 4.72 -2.09 1.52
CA THR A 20 5.53 -1.57 2.64
C THR A 20 5.97 -2.71 3.54
N SER A 21 7.11 -2.57 4.20
CA SER A 21 7.57 -3.59 5.15
C SER A 21 6.86 -3.46 6.51
N MET A 22 6.66 -4.59 7.18
CA MET A 22 6.13 -4.72 8.54
C MET A 22 6.87 -3.83 9.55
N VAL A 23 8.19 -3.65 9.41
CA VAL A 23 8.98 -2.84 10.34
C VAL A 23 8.64 -1.34 10.25
N GLN A 24 8.02 -0.90 9.16
CA GLN A 24 7.66 0.50 8.91
C GLN A 24 6.27 0.83 9.48
N VAL A 25 6.09 0.68 10.79
CA VAL A 25 4.80 0.88 11.48
C VAL A 25 4.24 2.30 11.27
N ALA A 26 5.09 3.32 11.23
CA ALA A 26 4.68 4.70 10.94
C ALA A 26 4.10 4.85 9.52
N ALA A 27 4.66 4.14 8.54
CA ALA A 27 4.18 4.16 7.15
C ALA A 27 2.81 3.46 7.04
N GLN A 28 2.62 2.34 7.74
CA GLN A 28 1.34 1.62 7.78
C GLN A 28 0.20 2.52 8.30
N ARG A 29 0.41 3.16 9.45
CA ARG A 29 -0.57 4.12 10.02
C ARG A 29 -0.87 5.27 9.07
N LEU A 30 0.14 5.77 8.37
CA LEU A 30 -0.02 6.82 7.38
C LEU A 30 -0.85 6.36 6.16
N TYR A 31 -0.70 5.12 5.69
CA TYR A 31 -1.49 4.60 4.58
C TYR A 31 -2.93 4.31 4.99
N GLU A 32 -3.14 3.70 6.15
CA GLU A 32 -4.47 3.43 6.70
C GLU A 32 -5.26 4.72 6.93
N GLY A 33 -4.62 5.74 7.51
CA GLY A 33 -5.22 7.08 7.67
C GLY A 33 -5.55 7.79 6.36
N GLN A 34 -4.96 7.37 5.24
CA GLN A 34 -5.24 7.89 3.90
C GLN A 34 -6.28 7.05 3.12
N GLY A 35 -6.89 6.06 3.77
CA GLY A 35 -7.93 5.22 3.19
C GLY A 35 -7.41 4.06 2.34
N PHE A 36 -6.12 3.72 2.45
CA PHE A 36 -5.62 2.47 1.87
C PHE A 36 -6.03 1.30 2.76
N ARG A 37 -6.50 0.21 2.13
CA ARG A 37 -6.85 -1.03 2.79
C ARG A 37 -5.77 -2.08 2.53
N ARG A 38 -5.40 -2.83 3.56
CA ARG A 38 -4.48 -3.95 3.42
C ARG A 38 -5.17 -5.07 2.65
N VAL A 39 -4.56 -5.51 1.54
CA VAL A 39 -5.10 -6.54 0.64
C VAL A 39 -4.32 -7.85 0.67
N GLY A 40 -3.17 -7.87 1.33
CA GLY A 40 -2.40 -9.09 1.49
C GLY A 40 -1.04 -8.87 2.16
N THR A 41 -0.34 -9.98 2.34
CA THR A 41 1.06 -10.01 2.79
C THR A 41 1.90 -10.90 1.91
N SER A 42 3.19 -10.58 1.80
CA SER A 42 4.15 -11.41 1.08
C SER A 42 5.46 -11.45 1.86
N TYR A 43 6.15 -12.59 1.82
CA TYR A 43 7.46 -12.75 2.41
C TYR A 43 8.51 -12.51 1.31
N PRO A 44 9.45 -11.57 1.48
CA PRO A 44 10.44 -11.28 0.45
C PRO A 44 11.44 -12.44 0.23
N SER A 45 11.63 -13.33 1.21
CA SER A 45 12.50 -14.51 1.10
C SER A 45 12.29 -15.49 2.27
N LEU A 46 12.82 -16.71 2.17
CA LEU A 46 12.88 -17.69 3.29
C LEU A 46 13.64 -17.14 4.51
N LEU A 47 14.67 -16.30 4.28
CA LEU A 47 15.36 -15.53 5.33
C LEU A 47 14.45 -14.48 5.97
N GLY A 48 13.56 -13.86 5.18
CA GLY A 48 12.49 -13.02 5.67
C GLY A 48 11.50 -13.76 6.56
N THR A 49 11.22 -15.04 6.28
CA THR A 49 10.40 -15.90 7.17
C THR A 49 11.10 -16.16 8.51
N ALA A 50 12.42 -16.44 8.50
CA ALA A 50 13.20 -16.63 9.72
C ALA A 50 13.28 -15.35 10.58
N LEU A 51 13.28 -14.17 9.96
CA LEU A 51 13.30 -12.85 10.62
C LEU A 51 11.89 -12.26 10.86
N ASN A 52 10.81 -13.01 10.59
CA ASN A 52 9.42 -12.51 10.61
C ASN A 52 9.16 -11.24 9.78
N PHE A 53 10.03 -10.95 8.81
CA PHE A 53 9.96 -9.77 7.96
C PHE A 53 8.92 -9.99 6.86
N GLN A 54 7.77 -9.33 7.01
CA GLN A 54 6.65 -9.40 6.07
C GLN A 54 6.51 -8.09 5.29
N ILE A 55 6.14 -8.18 4.02
CA ILE A 55 5.72 -7.05 3.20
C ILE A 55 4.19 -7.02 3.19
N PHE A 56 3.62 -5.86 3.50
CA PHE A 56 2.19 -5.60 3.46
C PHE A 56 1.84 -4.88 2.16
N HIS A 57 0.80 -5.38 1.51
CA HIS A 57 0.23 -4.77 0.32
C HIS A 57 -1.03 -4.01 0.69
N TYR A 58 -1.06 -2.75 0.29
CA TYR A 58 -2.13 -1.81 0.55
C TYR A 58 -2.72 -1.37 -0.79
N ARG A 59 -4.03 -1.42 -0.93
CA ARG A 59 -4.76 -0.96 -2.11
C ARG A 59 -5.70 0.16 -1.71
N ARG A 60 -5.74 1.21 -2.53
CA ARG A 60 -6.78 2.22 -2.47
C ARG A 60 -7.42 2.32 -3.83
N ASP A 61 -8.71 2.05 -3.88
CA ASP A 61 -9.51 2.30 -5.07
C ASP A 61 -9.70 3.80 -5.22
N LEU A 62 -9.35 4.30 -6.40
CA LEU A 62 -9.63 5.66 -6.80
C LEU A 62 -10.98 5.59 -7.48
N ALA A 63 -12.06 5.72 -6.69
CA ALA A 63 -13.42 5.76 -7.24
C ALA A 63 -13.43 6.75 -8.40
N GLY A 64 -13.70 6.22 -9.60
CA GLY A 64 -13.85 7.01 -10.81
C GLY A 64 -14.89 8.09 -10.54
N GLY A 65 -14.61 9.30 -11.01
CA GLY A 65 -15.64 10.32 -11.05
C GLY A 65 -16.86 9.75 -11.77
N ALA A 66 -18.00 9.81 -11.08
CA ALA A 66 -19.28 9.98 -11.76
C ALA A 66 -19.41 11.47 -12.10
#